data_AF-A0A4Y2D2Y4-F1
#
_entry.id   AF-A0A4Y2D2Y4-F1
#
_cell.length_a   1.000
_cell.length_b   1.000
_cell.length_c   1.000
_cell.angle_alpha   90.00
_cell.angle_beta   90.00
_cell.angle_gamma   90.00
#
_symmetry.space_group_name_H-M   'P 1'
#
loop_
_entity.id
_entity.type
_entity.pdbx_description
1 polymer ?
#
loop_
_entity_poly.entity_id
_entity_poly.type
_entity_poly.pdbx_seq_one_letter_code
_entity_poly.pdbx_strand_id
1 'polypeptide(L)'
;MASANIWEKPGCFKVGHTRTISIPGCVEFDITTNACRGFCVSYSVPSSEDSLRINPKQAITSYGQCCNIMETEDVKVKVMCIDGPKALTFKSAVTCACYHCKKG
;
A
#
# COMPACT_ATOMS: atom_id res chain seq x y z
N MET A 1 -24.34 17.19 4.16
CA MET A 1 -22.99 16.93 4.67
C MET A 1 -22.46 15.73 3.92
N ALA A 2 -21.41 15.91 3.10
CA ALA A 2 -20.82 14.79 2.37
C ALA A 2 -20.26 13.78 3.38
N SER A 3 -20.58 12.51 3.20
CA SER A 3 -20.13 11.42 4.08
C SER A 3 -18.60 11.39 4.10
N ALA A 4 -17.97 11.79 5.21
CA ALA A 4 -16.53 11.62 5.41
C ALA A 4 -16.21 10.13 5.28
N ASN A 5 -15.36 9.77 4.32
CA ASN A 5 -15.06 8.36 4.09
C ASN A 5 -14.39 7.77 5.34
N ILE A 6 -14.66 6.50 5.67
CA ILE A 6 -14.15 5.88 6.91
C ILE A 6 -12.61 5.90 7.01
N TRP A 7 -11.90 5.98 5.88
CA TRP A 7 -10.44 6.03 5.81
C TRP A 7 -9.84 7.42 6.06
N GLU A 8 -10.66 8.46 6.21
CA GLU A 8 -10.21 9.85 6.47
C GLU A 8 -9.81 10.08 7.94
N LYS A 9 -10.05 9.11 8.82
CA LYS A 9 -9.62 9.14 10.23
C LYS A 9 -8.29 8.40 10.44
N PRO A 10 -7.60 8.59 11.58
CA PRO A 10 -6.41 7.82 11.92
C PRO A 10 -6.64 6.30 11.87
N GLY A 11 -5.69 5.57 11.32
CA GLY A 11 -5.77 4.12 11.09
C GLY A 11 -5.44 3.74 9.64
N CYS A 12 -5.45 2.44 9.35
CA CYS A 12 -5.19 1.89 8.02
C CYS A 12 -6.35 0.99 7.61
N PHE A 13 -6.97 1.30 6.47
CA PHE A 13 -8.28 0.75 6.08
C PHE A 13 -8.23 0.09 4.72
N LYS A 14 -8.97 -1.01 4.57
CA LYS A 14 -9.23 -1.63 3.27
C LYS A 14 -10.26 -0.81 2.50
N VAL A 15 -9.94 -0.46 1.26
CA VAL A 15 -10.80 0.32 0.37
C VAL A 15 -10.86 -0.30 -1.01
N GLY A 16 -12.00 -0.19 -1.70
CA GLY A 16 -12.10 -0.56 -3.10
C GLY A 16 -11.31 0.40 -3.98
N HIS A 17 -10.60 -0.12 -4.97
CA HIS A 17 -9.83 0.64 -5.94
C HIS A 17 -9.99 0.06 -7.34
N THR A 18 -10.51 0.88 -8.25
CA THR A 18 -10.66 0.52 -9.66
C THR A 18 -9.62 1.27 -10.48
N ARG A 19 -8.95 0.56 -11.38
CA ARG A 19 -7.99 1.16 -12.31
C ARG A 19 -8.12 0.53 -13.69
N THR A 20 -7.89 1.34 -14.71
CA THR A 20 -7.78 0.87 -16.09
C THR A 20 -6.41 0.26 -16.32
N ILE A 21 -6.38 -0.93 -16.91
CA ILE A 21 -5.19 -1.68 -17.27
C ILE A 21 -4.99 -1.57 -18.77
N SER A 22 -3.80 -1.12 -19.15
CA SER A 22 -3.33 -1.08 -20.54
C SER A 22 -2.08 -1.94 -20.67
N ILE A 23 -2.16 -2.98 -21.50
CA ILE A 23 -1.06 -3.90 -21.79
C ILE A 23 -0.86 -3.89 -23.31
N PRO A 24 0.37 -3.62 -23.82
CA PRO A 24 0.62 -3.59 -25.25
C PRO A 24 0.15 -4.86 -25.96
N GLY A 25 -0.66 -4.67 -27.00
CA GLY A 25 -1.23 -5.77 -27.80
C GLY A 25 -2.41 -6.49 -27.14
N CYS A 26 -2.98 -5.98 -26.05
CA CYS A 26 -4.17 -6.51 -25.40
C CYS A 26 -5.28 -5.45 -25.35
N VAL A 27 -6.54 -5.89 -25.28
CA VAL A 27 -7.69 -4.98 -25.08
C VAL A 27 -7.59 -4.36 -23.69
N GLU A 28 -7.78 -3.04 -23.58
CA GLU A 28 -7.82 -2.34 -22.28
C GLU A 28 -9.04 -2.77 -21.47
N PHE A 29 -8.87 -2.86 -20.15
CA PHE A 29 -9.94 -3.28 -19.25
C PHE A 29 -9.79 -2.66 -17.86
N ASP A 30 -10.90 -2.47 -17.17
CA ASP A 30 -10.89 -2.05 -15.78
C ASP A 30 -10.77 -3.25 -14.84
N ILE A 31 -9.96 -3.10 -13.81
CA ILE A 31 -9.90 -4.03 -12.70
C ILE A 31 -10.25 -3.34 -11.40
N THR A 32 -11.13 -3.97 -10.63
CA THR A 32 -11.47 -3.55 -9.27
C THR A 32 -10.82 -4.52 -8.29
N THR A 33 -9.93 -4.01 -7.44
CA THR A 33 -9.32 -4.74 -6.34
C THR A 33 -9.48 -3.98 -5.03
N ASN A 34 -9.17 -4.63 -3.91
CA ASN A 34 -9.00 -3.92 -2.64
C ASN A 34 -7.57 -3.39 -2.50
N ALA A 35 -7.44 -2.20 -1.93
CA ALA A 35 -6.17 -1.57 -1.55
C ALA A 35 -6.21 -1.11 -0.09
N CYS A 36 -5.06 -0.70 0.44
CA CYS A 36 -4.98 -0.11 1.78
C CYS A 36 -4.79 1.41 1.70
N ARG A 37 -5.59 2.16 2.47
CA ARG A 37 -5.53 3.62 2.57
C ARG A 37 -5.72 4.05 4.02
N GLY A 38 -4.92 5.01 4.47
CA GLY A 38 -5.08 5.58 5.80
C GLY A 38 -3.84 6.33 6.30
N PHE A 39 -3.91 6.77 7.55
CA PHE A 39 -2.91 7.58 8.22
C PHE A 39 -2.36 6.83 9.44
N CYS A 40 -1.07 6.54 9.43
CA CYS A 40 -0.38 5.83 10.50
C CYS A 40 0.52 6.79 11.30
N VAL A 41 0.84 6.39 12.54
CA VAL A 41 1.64 7.22 13.44
C VAL A 41 3.06 7.38 12.92
N SER A 42 3.56 8.61 12.97
CA SER A 42 4.97 8.95 12.80
C SER A 42 5.37 10.04 13.79
N TYR A 43 6.56 9.92 14.36
CA TYR A 43 7.11 10.89 15.31
C TYR A 43 8.63 10.82 15.34
N SER A 44 9.25 11.86 15.88
CA SER A 44 10.71 11.95 16.04
C SER A 44 11.05 12.34 17.47
N VAL A 45 12.12 11.75 17.98
CA VAL A 45 12.65 12.02 19.33
C VAL A 45 14.16 12.26 19.24
N PRO A 46 14.76 12.95 20.22
CA PRO A 46 16.21 12.96 20.38
C PRO A 46 16.75 11.53 20.43
N SER A 47 17.87 11.29 19.74
CA SER A 47 18.52 9.98 19.74
C SER A 47 19.01 9.59 21.13
N SER A 48 18.98 8.30 21.42
CA SER A 48 19.54 7.76 22.67
C SER A 48 21.06 7.89 22.70
N GLU A 49 21.63 7.89 23.90
CA GLU A 49 23.09 7.90 24.11
C GLU A 49 23.77 6.75 23.36
N ASP A 50 23.18 5.55 23.38
CA ASP A 50 23.68 4.39 22.63
C ASP A 50 23.75 4.66 21.12
N SER A 51 22.72 5.31 20.56
CA SER A 51 22.68 5.67 19.14
C SER A 51 23.73 6.73 18.80
N LEU A 52 23.93 7.71 19.68
CA LEU A 52 24.94 8.76 19.54
C LEU A 52 26.36 8.22 19.67
N ARG A 53 26.60 7.21 20.51
CA ARG A 53 27.91 6.55 20.61
C ARG A 53 28.30 5.83 19.31
N ILE A 54 27.32 5.29 18.59
CA ILE A 54 27.52 4.63 17.29
C ILE A 54 27.63 5.67 16.17
N ASN A 55 26.74 6.67 16.17
CA ASN A 55 26.72 7.75 15.19
C ASN A 55 26.46 9.10 15.87
N PRO A 56 27.54 9.83 16.26
CA PRO A 56 27.42 11.10 16.98
C PRO A 56 26.70 12.20 16.19
N LYS A 57 26.58 12.03 14.87
CA LYS A 57 25.91 13.00 13.99
C LYS A 57 24.39 12.77 13.88
N GLN A 58 23.88 11.63 14.34
CA GLN A 58 22.45 11.33 14.31
C GLN A 58 21.77 11.83 15.59
N ALA A 59 21.57 13.14 15.72
CA ALA A 59 20.95 13.75 16.90
C ALA A 59 19.46 13.41 17.08
N ILE A 60 18.77 13.01 16.00
CA ILE A 60 17.33 12.74 15.98
C ILE A 60 17.09 11.33 15.44
N THR A 61 16.21 10.59 16.11
CA THR A 61 15.70 9.29 15.67
C THR A 61 14.23 9.41 15.31
N SER A 62 13.87 8.96 14.11
CA SER A 62 12.50 9.06 13.60
C SER A 62 11.86 7.68 13.52
N TYR A 63 10.62 7.58 13.97
CA TYR A 63 9.78 6.41 13.93
C TYR A 63 8.63 6.65 12.96
N GLY A 64 8.43 5.72 12.03
CA GLY A 64 7.37 5.81 11.03
C GLY A 64 6.72 4.47 10.79
N GLN A 65 5.39 4.48 10.74
CA GLN A 65 4.59 3.38 10.24
C GLN A 65 3.90 3.80 8.94
N CYS A 66 3.78 2.84 8.03
CA CYS A 66 3.10 2.98 6.75
C CYS A 66 1.83 2.13 6.77
N CYS A 67 0.78 2.62 6.10
CA CYS A 67 -0.43 1.82 5.87
C CYS A 67 -0.11 0.78 4.79
N ASN A 68 -0.13 -0.50 5.17
CA ASN A 68 0.37 -1.59 4.32
C ASN A 68 -0.66 -2.72 4.15
N ILE A 69 -0.54 -3.45 3.04
CA ILE A 69 -1.26 -4.70 2.82
C ILE A 69 -0.57 -5.79 3.62
N MET A 70 -1.32 -6.46 4.50
CA MET A 70 -0.78 -7.54 5.33
C MET A 70 -1.01 -8.90 4.69
N GLU A 71 -2.18 -9.08 4.08
CA GLU A 71 -2.55 -10.30 3.37
C GLU A 71 -3.17 -9.96 2.03
N THR A 72 -2.91 -10.81 1.02
CA THR A 72 -3.44 -10.64 -0.34
C THR A 72 -4.19 -11.87 -0.81
N GLU A 73 -5.22 -11.65 -1.60
CA GLU A 73 -5.87 -12.67 -2.42
C GLU A 73 -5.61 -12.41 -3.92
N ASP A 74 -5.79 -13.44 -4.73
CA ASP A 74 -5.58 -13.40 -6.18
C ASP A 74 -6.88 -13.12 -6.92
N VAL A 75 -6.87 -12.06 -7.73
CA VAL A 75 -7.92 -11.77 -8.71
C VAL A 75 -7.40 -12.18 -10.08
N LYS A 76 -8.01 -13.24 -10.65
CA LYS A 76 -7.64 -13.80 -11.94
C LYS A 76 -8.53 -13.22 -13.04
N VAL A 77 -7.93 -12.74 -14.12
CA VAL A 77 -8.64 -12.22 -15.28
C VAL A 77 -8.09 -12.85 -16.56
N LYS A 78 -8.97 -13.05 -17.55
CA LYS A 78 -8.58 -13.51 -18.88
C LYS A 78 -8.78 -12.35 -19.85
N VAL A 79 -7.71 -11.91 -20.49
CA VAL A 79 -7.71 -10.78 -21.43
C VAL A 79 -7.42 -11.29 -22.84
N MET A 80 -8.06 -10.68 -23.83
CA MET A 80 -7.78 -10.97 -25.24
C MET A 80 -6.64 -10.09 -25.73
N CYS A 81 -5.64 -10.74 -26.35
CA CYS A 81 -4.49 -10.09 -26.96
C CYS A 81 -4.31 -10.55 -28.40
N ILE A 82 -3.45 -9.86 -29.15
CA ILE A 82 -3.13 -10.16 -30.56
C ILE A 82 -2.63 -11.60 -30.71
N ASP A 83 -1.78 -12.07 -29.78
CA ASP A 83 -1.23 -13.45 -29.78
C ASP A 83 -2.18 -14.48 -29.13
N GLY A 84 -3.43 -14.09 -28.85
CA GLY A 84 -4.44 -14.93 -28.21
C GLY A 84 -4.75 -14.55 -26.75
N PRO A 85 -5.64 -15.30 -26.08
CA PRO A 85 -6.05 -15.00 -24.72
C PRO A 85 -4.94 -15.23 -23.69
N LYS A 86 -4.73 -14.27 -22.78
CA LYS A 86 -3.77 -14.36 -21.67
C LYS A 86 -4.50 -14.38 -20.32
N ALA A 87 -4.04 -15.22 -19.40
CA ALA A 87 -4.50 -15.23 -18.02
C ALA A 87 -3.55 -14.39 -17.17
N LEU A 88 -4.09 -13.38 -16.48
CA LEU A 88 -3.35 -12.47 -15.61
C LEU A 88 -3.85 -12.60 -14.18
N THR A 89 -2.95 -12.41 -13.23
CA THR A 89 -3.26 -12.42 -11.80
C THR A 89 -2.90 -11.09 -11.18
N PHE A 90 -3.84 -10.50 -10.46
CA PHE A 90 -3.67 -9.27 -9.72
C PHE A 90 -3.84 -9.54 -8.22
N LYS A 91 -3.08 -8.84 -7.38
CA LYS A 91 -3.21 -8.93 -5.93
C LYS A 91 -4.27 -7.95 -5.43
N SER A 92 -5.13 -8.42 -4.54
CA SER A 92 -6.15 -7.63 -3.84
C SER A 92 -5.93 -7.74 -2.34
N ALA A 93 -6.04 -6.63 -1.60
CA ALA A 93 -5.84 -6.62 -0.15
C ALA A 93 -6.96 -7.37 0.59
N VAL A 94 -6.60 -8.28 1.49
CA VAL A 94 -7.54 -8.95 2.42
C VAL A 94 -7.59 -8.18 3.73
N THR A 95 -6.42 -7.85 4.28
CA THR A 95 -6.24 -7.09 5.53
C THR A 95 -5.23 -5.95 5.37
N CYS A 96 -5.41 -4.90 6.16
CA CYS A 96 -4.60 -3.67 6.15
C CYS A 96 -4.17 -3.31 7.58
N ALA A 97 -2.93 -2.89 7.77
CA ALA A 97 -2.44 -2.45 9.08
C ALA A 97 -1.34 -1.39 8.97
N CYS A 98 -1.16 -0.64 10.06
CA CYS A 98 0.01 0.20 10.24
C CYS A 98 1.20 -0.68 10.60
N TYR A 99 2.21 -0.72 9.72
CA TYR A 99 3.41 -1.53 9.91
C TYR A 99 4.66 -0.72 9.61
N HIS A 100 5.84 -1.18 10.06
CA HIS A 100 7.09 -0.51 9.75
C HIS A 100 7.23 -0.34 8.24
N CYS A 101 7.47 0.90 7.82
CA CYS A 101 7.79 1.18 6.43
C CYS A 101 9.04 0.38 6.06
N LYS A 102 8.97 -0.46 5.02
CA LYS A 102 10.19 -1.09 4.50
C LYS A 102 11.11 0.03 4.03
N LYS A 103 12.32 0.07 4.60
CA LYS A 103 13.42 0.83 4.04
C LYS A 103 13.91 0.05 2.83
N GLY A 104 13.64 0.57 1.63
CA GLY A 104 14.24 0.06 0.39
C GLY A 104 15.71 0.41 0.32
#